data_AF-A0A539DJR8-F1
#
_entry.id   AF-A0A539DJR8-F1
#
_cell.length_a   1.000
_cell.length_b   1.000
_cell.length_c   1.000
_cell.angle_alpha   90.00
_cell.angle_beta   90.00
_cell.angle_gamma   90.00
#
_symmetry.space_group_name_H-M   'P 1'
#
loop_
_entity.id
_entity.type
_entity.pdbx_description
1 polymer ?
#
loop_
_entity_poly.entity_id
_entity_poly.type
_entity_poly.pdbx_seq_one_letter_code
_entity_poly.pdbx_strand_id
1 'polypeptide(L)'
;MLPPRSPRIGTFPRRAAVVALCLFATGSHAHDSPSADWSRGSRLLLHVASPTNRGACAAGNLDDCRNAVTIGGLASPEAGPWYFVYLIAVGGREIVDSHQGIAGMQCGLDYQRTASGAMGDHVGLDIFEWTGCASAEYRADSWPAAGSSNLIVWDYTVRCQPSHQAIAGYFYVGAYGADMLQLTARPADRKALVATCYSVIFPVDGVNLGQARFGPAGSTVPGCNPCLNPCPAPGVPVPPPPPPPPPPTVPTAT
;
A
#
# COMPACT_ATOMS: atom_id res chain seq x y z
N MET A 1 10.80 31.84 -54.47
CA MET A 1 10.66 31.49 -53.04
C MET A 1 10.29 32.76 -52.29
N LEU A 2 9.11 32.78 -51.66
CA LEU A 2 8.51 33.94 -50.99
C LEU A 2 9.00 34.08 -49.54
N PRO A 3 9.09 35.31 -48.98
CA PRO A 3 9.56 35.56 -47.61
C PRO A 3 8.46 35.33 -46.54
N PRO A 4 8.83 35.22 -45.24
CA PRO A 4 7.91 34.91 -44.15
C PRO A 4 7.06 36.13 -43.75
N ARG A 5 5.77 35.91 -43.48
CA ARG A 5 4.86 36.93 -42.92
C ARG A 5 4.85 36.84 -41.39
N SER A 6 5.19 37.94 -40.72
CA SER A 6 4.98 38.15 -39.29
C SER A 6 3.48 38.30 -38.94
N PRO A 7 3.00 37.74 -37.81
CA PRO A 7 1.66 38.04 -37.32
C PRO A 7 1.59 39.36 -36.56
N ARG A 8 0.52 40.11 -36.81
CA ARG A 8 0.20 41.42 -36.21
C ARG A 8 -0.36 41.23 -34.79
N ILE A 9 0.13 42.03 -33.85
CA ILE A 9 -0.43 42.19 -32.51
C ILE A 9 -1.68 43.07 -32.61
N GLY A 10 -2.84 42.50 -32.30
CA GLY A 10 -4.12 43.21 -32.22
C GLY A 10 -4.40 43.68 -30.79
N THR A 11 -4.48 44.99 -30.61
CA THR A 11 -4.99 45.67 -29.41
C THR A 11 -6.49 45.48 -29.27
N PHE A 12 -6.94 44.92 -28.13
CA PHE A 12 -8.36 44.85 -27.76
C PHE A 12 -8.75 45.98 -26.79
N PRO A 13 -9.95 46.58 -26.93
CA PRO A 13 -10.41 47.66 -26.08
C PRO A 13 -10.86 47.17 -24.69
N ARG A 14 -10.46 47.90 -23.65
CA ARG A 14 -10.93 47.73 -22.27
C ARG A 14 -12.40 48.12 -22.17
N ARG A 15 -13.27 47.15 -21.86
CA ARG A 15 -14.62 47.43 -21.34
C ARG A 15 -14.59 47.35 -19.82
N ALA A 16 -14.98 48.45 -19.17
CA ALA A 16 -15.20 48.51 -17.73
C ALA A 16 -16.41 47.62 -17.38
N ALA A 17 -16.18 46.62 -16.53
CA ALA A 17 -17.24 45.83 -15.93
C ALA A 17 -17.52 46.38 -14.53
N VAL A 18 -18.75 46.83 -14.32
CA VAL A 18 -19.29 47.17 -13.00
C VAL A 18 -19.49 45.86 -12.23
N VAL A 19 -18.66 45.65 -11.21
CA VAL A 19 -18.75 44.50 -10.30
C VAL A 19 -19.81 44.83 -9.25
N ALA A 20 -20.96 44.19 -9.33
CA ALA A 20 -21.95 44.19 -8.26
C ALA A 20 -21.47 43.23 -7.15
N LEU A 21 -21.12 43.80 -6.01
CA LEU A 21 -20.66 43.09 -4.82
C LEU A 21 -21.88 42.50 -4.09
N CYS A 22 -22.25 41.26 -4.42
CA CYS A 22 -23.16 40.47 -3.58
C CYS A 22 -22.39 39.89 -2.39
N LEU A 23 -22.51 40.52 -1.23
CA LEU A 23 -22.11 39.96 0.05
C LEU A 23 -23.04 38.79 0.41
N PHE A 24 -22.67 37.58 0.00
CA PHE A 24 -23.16 36.37 0.65
C PHE A 24 -22.16 36.02 1.76
N ALA A 25 -22.56 36.22 3.01
CA ALA A 25 -21.86 35.65 4.16
C ALA A 25 -22.10 34.14 4.17
N THR A 26 -21.39 33.41 3.30
CA THR A 26 -21.27 31.96 3.44
C THR A 26 -20.37 31.71 4.65
N GLY A 27 -20.97 31.30 5.77
CA GLY A 27 -20.23 30.78 6.90
C GLY A 27 -19.40 29.60 6.42
N SER A 28 -18.09 29.82 6.26
CA SER A 28 -17.12 28.76 6.09
C SER A 28 -17.08 28.00 7.41
N HIS A 29 -17.91 26.98 7.56
CA HIS A 29 -17.60 25.90 8.48
C HIS A 29 -16.32 25.28 7.93
N ALA A 30 -15.18 25.74 8.45
CA ALA A 30 -13.96 24.96 8.40
C ALA A 30 -14.32 23.65 9.09
N HIS A 31 -14.65 22.64 8.28
CA HIS A 31 -14.46 21.28 8.71
C HIS A 31 -12.96 21.19 8.95
N ASP A 32 -12.55 21.34 10.20
CA ASP A 32 -11.34 20.72 10.71
C ASP A 32 -11.49 19.25 10.34
N SER A 33 -11.02 18.92 9.14
CA SER A 33 -10.78 17.55 8.74
C SER A 33 -9.86 17.07 9.83
N PRO A 34 -10.28 16.13 10.71
CA PRO A 34 -9.44 15.70 11.82
C PRO A 34 -8.11 15.37 11.18
N SER A 35 -7.09 16.17 11.49
CA SER A 35 -5.75 15.97 10.98
C SER A 35 -5.48 14.49 11.15
N ALA A 36 -5.04 13.79 10.08
CA ALA A 36 -4.68 12.39 10.17
C ALA A 36 -3.99 12.20 11.50
N ASP A 37 -4.52 11.35 12.37
CA ASP A 37 -4.15 11.37 13.79
C ASP A 37 -2.73 10.81 13.92
N TRP A 38 -1.72 11.60 13.57
CA TRP A 38 -0.30 11.24 13.50
C TRP A 38 0.20 10.83 14.88
N SER A 39 -0.56 11.11 15.95
CA SER A 39 -0.29 10.67 17.31
C SER A 39 -0.30 9.14 17.47
N ARG A 40 -0.86 8.38 16.52
CA ARG A 40 -0.99 6.91 16.62
C ARG A 40 0.26 6.14 16.18
N GLY A 41 1.42 6.78 16.12
CA GLY A 41 2.69 6.15 15.76
C GLY A 41 2.80 5.79 14.27
N SER A 42 3.84 5.02 13.94
CA SER A 42 4.14 4.60 12.55
C SER A 42 3.15 3.56 12.05
N ARG A 43 2.92 3.54 10.73
CA ARG A 43 1.94 2.68 10.06
C ARG A 43 2.54 2.07 8.81
N LEU A 44 2.03 0.90 8.44
CA LEU A 44 2.28 0.30 7.13
C LEU A 44 0.93 0.10 6.45
N LEU A 45 0.78 0.50 5.19
CA LEU A 45 -0.48 0.35 4.48
C LEU A 45 -0.30 -0.23 3.08
N LEU A 46 -1.44 -0.63 2.52
CA LEU A 46 -1.59 -1.10 1.16
C LEU A 46 -2.40 -0.07 0.36
N HIS A 47 -1.98 0.22 -0.87
CA HIS A 47 -2.73 1.07 -1.79
C HIS A 47 -2.93 0.36 -3.13
N VAL A 48 -4.20 0.10 -3.47
CA VAL A 48 -4.64 -0.53 -4.71
C VAL A 48 -4.77 0.54 -5.80
N ALA A 49 -4.13 0.33 -6.94
CA ALA A 49 -4.22 1.19 -8.11
C ALA A 49 -4.16 0.37 -9.41
N SER A 50 -4.59 0.99 -10.51
CA SER A 50 -4.40 0.39 -11.83
C SER A 50 -2.90 0.29 -12.19
N PRO A 51 -2.48 -0.78 -12.87
CA PRO A 51 -1.11 -0.91 -13.35
C PRO A 51 -0.70 0.24 -14.25
N THR A 52 0.56 0.66 -14.13
CA THR A 52 1.15 1.71 -14.97
C THR A 52 2.39 1.19 -15.69
N ASN A 53 2.60 1.65 -16.92
CA ASN A 53 3.69 1.15 -17.77
C ASN A 53 5.04 1.85 -17.52
N ARG A 54 5.06 2.97 -16.80
CA ARG A 54 6.27 3.76 -16.52
C ARG A 54 6.18 4.42 -15.16
N GLY A 55 7.31 4.45 -14.44
CA GLY A 55 7.40 5.16 -13.17
C GLY A 55 6.51 4.56 -12.08
N ALA A 56 6.27 3.24 -12.10
CA ALA A 56 5.33 2.57 -11.20
C ALA A 56 5.60 2.90 -9.72
N CYS A 57 6.87 2.94 -9.28
CA CYS A 57 7.23 3.34 -7.92
C CYS A 57 6.75 4.75 -7.54
N ALA A 58 6.86 5.72 -8.45
CA ALA A 58 6.39 7.09 -8.22
C ALA A 58 4.86 7.19 -8.29
N ALA A 59 4.21 6.36 -9.11
CA ALA A 59 2.74 6.34 -9.24
C ALA A 59 2.02 5.87 -7.96
N GLY A 60 2.72 5.14 -7.08
CA GLY A 60 2.18 4.76 -5.77
C GLY A 60 2.23 5.86 -4.71
N ASN A 61 2.85 7.01 -5.00
CA ASN A 61 2.99 8.08 -4.03
C ASN A 61 1.63 8.73 -3.72
N LEU A 62 1.40 9.00 -2.43
CA LEU A 62 0.19 9.63 -1.92
C LEU A 62 0.55 10.95 -1.25
N ASP A 63 -0.13 12.04 -1.59
CA ASP A 63 0.01 13.31 -0.86
C ASP A 63 -0.45 13.16 0.61
N ASP A 64 -1.42 12.28 0.84
CA ASP A 64 -1.98 11.96 2.15
C ASP A 64 -2.32 10.47 2.22
N CYS A 65 -1.78 9.76 3.20
CA CYS A 65 -2.03 8.32 3.36
C CYS A 65 -3.50 7.98 3.62
N ARG A 66 -4.33 8.94 4.05
CA ARG A 66 -5.80 8.78 4.16
C ARG A 66 -6.46 8.51 2.82
N ASN A 67 -5.83 8.92 1.71
CA ASN A 67 -6.34 8.73 0.35
C ASN A 67 -6.01 7.35 -0.22
N ALA A 68 -5.33 6.48 0.52
CA ALA A 68 -5.05 5.13 0.06
C ALA A 68 -6.34 4.35 -0.22
N VAL A 69 -6.49 3.93 -1.47
CA VAL A 69 -7.54 3.02 -1.92
C VAL A 69 -7.21 1.61 -1.44
N THR A 70 -8.10 1.01 -0.66
CA THR A 70 -7.92 -0.34 -0.07
C THR A 70 -8.91 -1.36 -0.62
N ILE A 71 -9.48 -1.11 -1.80
CA ILE A 71 -10.47 -1.98 -2.45
C ILE A 71 -10.09 -2.25 -3.90
N GLY A 72 -10.31 -3.49 -4.35
CA GLY A 72 -10.22 -3.90 -5.74
C GLY A 72 -11.39 -4.81 -6.15
N GLY A 73 -11.67 -4.86 -7.44
CA GLY A 73 -12.63 -5.79 -8.04
C GLY A 73 -12.03 -7.15 -8.38
N LEU A 74 -12.87 -8.18 -8.53
CA LEU A 74 -12.43 -9.49 -9.01
C LEU A 74 -11.99 -9.45 -10.47
N ALA A 75 -10.90 -10.15 -10.77
CA ALA A 75 -10.37 -10.42 -12.09
C ALA A 75 -11.07 -11.61 -12.76
N SER A 76 -11.20 -11.56 -14.08
CA SER A 76 -11.31 -12.76 -14.89
C SER A 76 -9.91 -13.19 -15.39
N PRO A 77 -9.64 -14.50 -15.54
CA PRO A 77 -8.34 -15.00 -16.02
C PRO A 77 -7.86 -14.39 -17.34
N GLU A 78 -8.79 -14.03 -18.21
CA GLU A 78 -8.47 -13.56 -19.56
C GLU A 78 -8.44 -12.03 -19.68
N ALA A 79 -9.09 -11.28 -18.79
CA ALA A 79 -9.33 -9.86 -18.98
C ALA A 79 -9.00 -8.95 -17.78
N GLY A 80 -8.66 -9.50 -16.61
CA GLY A 80 -8.48 -8.71 -15.39
C GLY A 80 -9.83 -8.23 -14.81
N PRO A 81 -9.87 -7.14 -14.05
CA PRO A 81 -8.80 -6.16 -13.82
C PRO A 81 -7.63 -6.72 -13.00
N TRP A 82 -6.43 -6.28 -13.39
CA TRP A 82 -5.20 -6.48 -12.63
C TRP A 82 -4.88 -5.21 -11.85
N TYR A 83 -4.14 -5.33 -10.74
CA TYR A 83 -3.81 -4.19 -9.89
C TYR A 83 -2.33 -4.16 -9.56
N PHE A 84 -1.82 -2.95 -9.35
CA PHE A 84 -0.69 -2.74 -8.46
C PHE A 84 -1.21 -2.51 -7.04
N VAL A 85 -0.69 -3.27 -6.08
CA VAL A 85 -0.89 -3.00 -4.67
C VAL A 85 0.43 -2.50 -4.09
N TYR A 86 0.50 -1.21 -3.82
CA TYR A 86 1.69 -0.57 -3.26
C TYR A 86 1.82 -0.86 -1.77
N LEU A 87 3.04 -1.19 -1.35
CA LEU A 87 3.42 -1.28 0.06
C LEU A 87 4.05 0.04 0.49
N ILE A 88 3.45 0.71 1.47
CA ILE A 88 3.85 2.06 1.88
C ILE A 88 4.14 2.08 3.38
N ALA A 89 5.32 2.54 3.76
CA ALA A 89 5.62 2.91 5.13
C ALA A 89 5.21 4.36 5.38
N VAL A 90 4.60 4.64 6.52
CA VAL A 90 4.18 5.97 6.94
C VAL A 90 4.72 6.24 8.33
N GLY A 91 5.44 7.35 8.47
CA GLY A 91 6.03 7.75 9.73
C GLY A 91 4.98 8.26 10.72
N GLY A 92 5.14 7.89 11.99
CA GLY A 92 4.37 8.47 13.09
C GLY A 92 4.78 9.90 13.40
N ARG A 93 4.10 10.53 14.35
CA ARG A 93 4.42 11.88 14.83
C ARG A 93 5.90 12.04 15.19
N GLU A 94 6.51 11.04 15.82
CA GLU A 94 7.92 11.08 16.22
C GLU A 94 8.83 11.29 15.01
N ILE A 95 8.54 10.64 13.88
CA ILE A 95 9.31 10.75 12.64
C ILE A 95 9.01 12.07 11.92
N VAL A 96 7.74 12.49 11.96
CA VAL A 96 7.25 13.73 11.33
C VAL A 96 7.85 14.96 12.00
N ASP A 97 7.68 15.10 13.31
CA ASP A 97 8.10 16.28 14.07
C ASP A 97 9.63 16.42 14.07
N SER A 98 10.34 15.30 14.09
CA SER A 98 11.80 15.28 14.09
C SER A 98 12.44 15.38 12.69
N HIS A 99 11.64 15.43 11.62
CA HIS A 99 12.10 15.48 10.23
C HIS A 99 13.12 14.37 9.91
N GLN A 100 12.95 13.19 10.52
CA GLN A 100 13.96 12.13 10.43
C GLN A 100 13.85 11.27 9.17
N GLY A 101 12.75 11.40 8.42
CA GLY A 101 12.49 10.59 7.24
C GLY A 101 12.38 9.09 7.54
N ILE A 102 12.22 8.29 6.47
CA ILE A 102 12.14 6.83 6.55
C ILE A 102 13.34 6.22 5.83
N ALA A 103 14.02 5.30 6.50
CA ALA A 103 15.16 4.54 5.96
C ALA A 103 14.93 3.02 5.96
N GLY A 104 13.89 2.52 6.62
CA GLY A 104 13.57 1.10 6.53
C GLY A 104 12.20 0.73 7.06
N MET A 105 11.77 -0.47 6.70
CA MET A 105 10.59 -1.11 7.27
C MET A 105 10.75 -2.62 7.29
N GLN A 106 10.03 -3.29 8.17
CA GLN A 106 9.83 -4.73 8.09
C GLN A 106 8.37 -5.10 8.33
N CYS A 107 7.89 -6.09 7.59
CA CYS A 107 6.57 -6.67 7.77
C CYS A 107 6.51 -8.10 7.22
N GLY A 108 5.46 -8.81 7.62
CA GLY A 108 4.97 -9.99 6.93
C GLY A 108 3.81 -9.65 5.99
N LEU A 109 3.42 -10.64 5.20
CA LEU A 109 2.28 -10.57 4.28
C LEU A 109 1.42 -11.81 4.47
N ASP A 110 0.11 -11.65 4.46
CA ASP A 110 -0.85 -12.76 4.44
C ASP A 110 -1.96 -12.50 3.43
N TYR A 111 -2.42 -13.56 2.79
CA TYR A 111 -3.55 -13.61 1.87
C TYR A 111 -3.99 -15.07 1.73
N GLN A 112 -5.21 -15.31 1.23
CA GLN A 112 -5.81 -16.65 1.15
C GLN A 112 -5.76 -17.45 2.47
N ARG A 113 -5.70 -16.76 3.63
CA ARG A 113 -5.53 -17.38 4.96
C ARG A 113 -4.30 -18.30 5.02
N THR A 114 -3.11 -17.75 4.75
CA THR A 114 -1.80 -18.42 4.76
C THR A 114 -1.61 -19.57 3.78
N ALA A 115 -2.54 -19.77 2.83
CA ALA A 115 -2.43 -20.82 1.81
C ALA A 115 -1.42 -20.43 0.73
N SER A 116 -0.12 -20.63 1.00
CA SER A 116 1.00 -20.29 0.12
C SER A 116 1.09 -21.09 -1.20
N GLY A 117 0.21 -22.07 -1.42
CA GLY A 117 0.27 -23.02 -2.53
C GLY A 117 -0.25 -22.52 -3.89
N ALA A 118 -0.62 -21.25 -4.00
CA ALA A 118 -1.59 -20.78 -4.99
C ALA A 118 -1.13 -19.61 -5.87
N MET A 119 0.18 -19.30 -5.94
CA MET A 119 0.63 -18.30 -6.92
C MET A 119 0.31 -18.78 -8.35
N GLY A 120 -0.71 -18.20 -8.97
CA GLY A 120 -1.15 -18.54 -10.32
C GLY A 120 -2.12 -19.73 -10.41
N ASP A 121 -2.77 -20.12 -9.31
CA ASP A 121 -3.82 -21.16 -9.35
C ASP A 121 -5.22 -20.59 -9.69
N HIS A 122 -5.32 -19.26 -9.77
CA HIS A 122 -6.53 -18.52 -10.04
C HIS A 122 -7.65 -18.72 -9.00
N VAL A 123 -7.29 -18.88 -7.72
CA VAL A 123 -8.22 -18.96 -6.58
C VAL A 123 -7.96 -17.80 -5.64
N GLY A 124 -8.99 -17.09 -5.16
CA GLY A 124 -8.76 -16.00 -4.19
C GLY A 124 -7.85 -14.91 -4.76
N LEU A 125 -6.79 -14.52 -4.06
CA LEU A 125 -5.79 -13.56 -4.54
C LEU A 125 -4.50 -14.22 -5.03
N ASP A 126 -4.12 -13.92 -6.27
CA ASP A 126 -2.82 -14.29 -6.84
C ASP A 126 -1.91 -13.07 -6.89
N ILE A 127 -0.69 -13.24 -6.37
CA ILE A 127 0.41 -12.30 -6.57
C ILE A 127 1.28 -12.85 -7.69
N PHE A 128 1.32 -12.18 -8.83
CA PHE A 128 2.11 -12.60 -9.98
C PHE A 128 3.57 -12.13 -9.88
N GLU A 129 3.79 -10.93 -9.33
CA GLU A 129 5.11 -10.33 -9.24
C GLU A 129 5.21 -9.38 -8.04
N TRP A 130 6.41 -9.27 -7.47
CA TRP A 130 6.80 -8.21 -6.55
C TRP A 130 7.93 -7.39 -7.16
N THR A 131 7.78 -6.07 -7.18
CA THR A 131 8.83 -5.13 -7.58
C THR A 131 9.19 -4.20 -6.42
N GLY A 132 10.42 -4.29 -5.93
CA GLY A 132 10.95 -3.40 -4.90
C GLY A 132 11.30 -2.01 -5.45
N CYS A 133 10.94 -0.97 -4.70
CA CYS A 133 11.26 0.43 -5.01
C CYS A 133 12.35 1.03 -4.10
N ALA A 134 12.78 0.29 -3.07
CA ALA A 134 13.81 0.70 -2.14
C ALA A 134 15.24 0.44 -2.66
N SER A 135 16.25 0.68 -1.81
CA SER A 135 17.66 0.48 -2.19
C SER A 135 18.12 -0.97 -2.00
N ALA A 136 17.59 -1.64 -0.98
CA ALA A 136 17.86 -3.04 -0.68
C ALA A 136 16.63 -3.70 -0.05
N GLU A 137 16.55 -5.01 -0.18
CA GLU A 137 15.57 -5.84 0.50
C GLU A 137 16.22 -7.15 0.97
N TYR A 138 15.76 -7.64 2.11
CA TYR A 138 16.20 -8.88 2.73
C TYR A 138 14.97 -9.75 2.93
N ARG A 139 14.60 -10.41 1.83
CA ARG A 139 13.48 -11.34 1.77
C ARG A 139 13.75 -12.51 2.70
N ALA A 140 12.81 -12.80 3.58
CA ALA A 140 12.77 -14.07 4.29
C ALA A 140 11.70 -14.95 3.64
N ASP A 141 11.93 -16.26 3.68
CA ASP A 141 11.05 -17.25 3.07
C ASP A 141 10.90 -17.01 1.55
N SER A 142 9.78 -17.41 0.97
CA SER A 142 9.46 -17.29 -0.46
C SER A 142 8.76 -15.97 -0.82
N TRP A 143 9.18 -14.84 -0.25
CA TRP A 143 8.55 -13.54 -0.50
C TRP A 143 8.30 -13.28 -2.00
N PRO A 144 7.06 -12.93 -2.41
CA PRO A 144 5.94 -12.45 -1.60
C PRO A 144 4.87 -13.50 -1.24
N ALA A 145 5.20 -14.79 -1.11
CA ALA A 145 4.21 -15.82 -0.79
C ALA A 145 3.44 -15.54 0.53
N ALA A 146 2.23 -16.07 0.67
CA ALA A 146 1.43 -15.93 1.90
C ALA A 146 2.21 -16.45 3.13
N GLY A 147 2.20 -15.67 4.21
CA GLY A 147 2.94 -15.97 5.43
C GLY A 147 4.44 -15.65 5.36
N SER A 148 4.95 -15.10 4.27
CA SER A 148 6.37 -14.68 4.15
C SER A 148 6.61 -13.29 4.75
N SER A 149 7.87 -12.85 4.73
CA SER A 149 8.24 -11.51 5.21
C SER A 149 9.40 -10.87 4.47
N ASN A 150 9.52 -9.55 4.64
CA ASN A 150 10.60 -8.78 4.05
C ASN A 150 11.08 -7.68 5.01
N LEU A 151 12.38 -7.41 4.96
CA LEU A 151 13.00 -6.22 5.55
C LEU A 151 13.50 -5.36 4.39
N ILE A 152 12.95 -4.16 4.27
CA ILE A 152 13.18 -3.26 3.14
C ILE A 152 13.92 -2.03 3.66
N VAL A 153 14.99 -1.63 2.97
CA VAL A 153 15.89 -0.57 3.41
C VAL A 153 16.16 0.40 2.26
N TRP A 154 16.08 1.69 2.58
CA TRP A 154 16.59 2.76 1.73
C TRP A 154 17.96 3.16 2.23
N ASP A 155 18.87 3.45 1.31
CA ASP A 155 20.19 3.96 1.67
C ASP A 155 20.03 5.27 2.46
N TYR A 156 20.27 5.22 3.77
CA TYR A 156 20.05 6.37 4.64
C TYR A 156 20.99 7.55 4.34
N THR A 157 22.11 7.33 3.65
CA THR A 157 23.10 8.37 3.36
C THR A 157 22.74 9.21 2.13
N VAL A 158 22.11 8.59 1.12
CA VAL A 158 21.82 9.25 -0.18
C VAL A 158 20.39 9.10 -0.66
N ARG A 159 19.61 8.17 -0.10
CA ARG A 159 18.22 7.86 -0.49
C ARG A 159 17.28 7.70 0.70
N CYS A 160 17.63 8.27 1.85
CA CYS A 160 16.69 8.51 2.93
C CYS A 160 15.44 9.16 2.35
N GLN A 161 14.25 8.65 2.67
CA GLN A 161 13.01 9.24 2.17
C GLN A 161 12.67 10.43 3.08
N PRO A 162 12.84 11.68 2.63
CA PRO A 162 12.61 12.84 3.50
C PRO A 162 11.11 13.06 3.78
N SER A 163 10.24 12.46 2.97
CA SER A 163 8.81 12.47 3.16
C SER A 163 8.39 11.59 4.34
N HIS A 164 7.22 11.89 4.90
CA HIS A 164 6.58 11.08 5.94
C HIS A 164 6.02 9.76 5.41
N GLN A 165 6.19 9.47 4.11
CA GLN A 165 5.77 8.26 3.44
C GLN A 165 6.91 7.74 2.56
N ALA A 166 7.02 6.42 2.43
CA ALA A 166 8.02 5.76 1.61
C ALA A 166 7.42 4.56 0.88
N ILE A 167 7.50 4.54 -0.44
CA ILE A 167 7.01 3.44 -1.28
C ILE A 167 8.06 2.33 -1.30
N ALA A 168 7.77 1.23 -0.63
CA ALA A 168 8.68 0.09 -0.50
C ALA A 168 8.75 -0.74 -1.78
N GLY A 169 7.62 -0.81 -2.49
CA GLY A 169 7.45 -1.60 -3.70
C GLY A 169 5.97 -1.76 -4.03
N TYR A 170 5.68 -2.62 -4.99
CA TYR A 170 4.31 -3.00 -5.34
C TYR A 170 4.21 -4.47 -5.73
N PHE A 171 3.03 -5.04 -5.48
CA PHE A 171 2.62 -6.35 -5.94
C PHE A 171 1.80 -6.19 -7.21
N TYR A 172 2.08 -6.97 -8.25
CA TYR A 172 1.19 -7.13 -9.38
C TYR A 172 0.24 -8.30 -9.09
N VAL A 173 -1.06 -8.02 -8.98
CA VAL A 173 -2.05 -8.99 -8.45
C VAL A 173 -3.29 -9.12 -9.32
N GLY A 174 -3.93 -10.29 -9.20
CA GLY A 174 -5.26 -10.58 -9.71
C GLY A 174 -6.09 -11.29 -8.65
N ALA A 175 -7.35 -10.92 -8.50
CA ALA A 175 -8.24 -11.51 -7.49
C ALA A 175 -9.37 -12.31 -8.16
N TYR A 176 -9.28 -13.63 -8.16
CA TYR A 176 -10.25 -14.53 -8.79
C TYR A 176 -11.39 -14.95 -7.86
N GLY A 177 -11.25 -14.67 -6.56
CA GLY A 177 -12.28 -14.83 -5.56
C GLY A 177 -12.22 -13.71 -4.53
N ALA A 178 -13.27 -13.58 -3.72
CA ALA A 178 -13.27 -12.62 -2.63
C ALA A 178 -12.16 -12.96 -1.63
N ASP A 179 -11.24 -12.03 -1.40
CA ASP A 179 -10.06 -12.26 -0.57
C ASP A 179 -9.50 -10.94 -0.02
N MET A 180 -8.50 -11.05 0.86
CA MET A 180 -7.86 -9.93 1.52
C MET A 180 -6.35 -10.09 1.51
N LEU A 181 -5.65 -9.08 1.00
CA LEU A 181 -4.22 -8.92 1.23
C LEU A 181 -4.03 -8.15 2.54
N GLN A 182 -3.28 -8.70 3.47
CA GLN A 182 -3.07 -8.14 4.79
C GLN A 182 -1.59 -8.06 5.14
N LEU A 183 -1.18 -6.92 5.68
CA LEU A 183 0.12 -6.80 6.33
C LEU A 183 0.10 -7.43 7.72
N THR A 184 1.18 -8.14 8.05
CA THR A 184 1.35 -8.81 9.34
C THR A 184 2.69 -8.41 9.96
N ALA A 185 2.91 -8.79 11.22
CA ALA A 185 4.24 -8.74 11.79
C ALA A 185 5.12 -9.80 11.10
N ARG A 186 6.42 -9.53 10.95
CA ARG A 186 7.37 -10.48 10.38
C ARG A 186 7.34 -11.79 11.20
N PRO A 187 7.10 -12.97 10.60
CA PRO A 187 6.95 -14.21 11.37
C PRO A 187 8.17 -14.58 12.20
N ALA A 188 9.38 -14.32 11.68
CA ALA A 188 10.64 -14.69 12.32
C ALA A 188 10.83 -14.07 13.71
N ASP A 189 10.42 -12.82 13.92
CA ASP A 189 10.62 -12.08 15.17
C ASP A 189 9.33 -11.53 15.78
N ARG A 190 8.19 -11.73 15.09
CA ARG A 190 6.85 -11.25 15.44
C ARG A 190 6.78 -9.72 15.60
N LYS A 191 7.56 -8.98 14.80
CA LYS A 191 7.58 -7.51 14.81
C LYS A 191 7.28 -6.93 13.43
N ALA A 192 6.49 -5.87 13.38
CA ALA A 192 6.51 -4.92 12.29
C ALA A 192 7.25 -3.67 12.76
N LEU A 193 8.14 -3.10 11.94
CA LEU A 193 8.98 -1.97 12.34
C LEU A 193 9.06 -0.95 11.21
N VAL A 194 9.29 0.31 11.59
CA VAL A 194 9.75 1.39 10.70
C VAL A 194 11.03 1.97 11.29
N ALA A 195 12.04 2.17 10.46
CA ALA A 195 13.30 2.77 10.84
C ALA A 195 13.46 4.15 10.19
N THR A 196 14.02 5.09 10.95
CA THR A 196 14.33 6.43 10.45
C THR A 196 15.74 6.53 9.89
N CYS A 197 16.05 7.64 9.23
CA CYS A 197 17.37 7.87 8.66
C CYS A 197 18.48 8.09 9.69
N TYR A 198 18.11 8.20 10.97
CA TYR A 198 19.03 8.25 12.11
C TYR A 198 19.15 6.90 12.82
N SER A 199 18.72 5.82 12.16
CA SER A 199 18.72 4.46 12.69
C SER A 199 17.89 4.28 13.96
N VAL A 200 16.91 5.15 14.19
CA VAL A 200 15.91 4.98 15.25
C VAL A 200 14.83 4.04 14.73
N ILE A 201 14.50 3.01 15.51
CA ILE A 201 13.52 1.99 15.13
C ILE A 201 12.27 2.16 15.98
N PHE A 202 11.12 2.26 15.32
CA PHE A 202 9.81 2.32 15.94
C PHE A 202 9.03 1.05 15.65
N PRO A 203 8.43 0.40 16.67
CA PRO A 203 7.48 -0.68 16.44
C PRO A 203 6.23 -0.15 15.76
N VAL A 204 5.65 -0.98 14.89
CA VAL A 204 4.33 -0.77 14.31
C VAL A 204 3.37 -1.77 14.94
N ASP A 205 2.41 -1.24 15.70
CA ASP A 205 1.38 -2.08 16.32
C ASP A 205 0.52 -2.78 15.26
N GLY A 206 -0.03 -3.95 15.60
CA GLY A 206 -0.85 -4.74 14.67
C GLY A 206 -2.07 -3.98 14.12
N VAL A 207 -2.62 -3.03 14.90
CA VAL A 207 -3.73 -2.17 14.47
C VAL A 207 -3.29 -1.07 13.49
N ASN A 208 -1.99 -0.88 13.29
CA ASN A 208 -1.41 0.06 12.33
C ASN A 208 -0.92 -0.65 11.05
N LEU A 209 -1.36 -1.88 10.82
CA LEU A 209 -1.08 -2.68 9.63
C LEU A 209 -2.30 -2.70 8.71
N GLY A 210 -2.15 -2.16 7.51
CA GLY A 210 -3.21 -2.02 6.53
C GLY A 210 -3.60 -3.33 5.84
N GLN A 211 -4.79 -3.30 5.24
CA GLN A 211 -5.40 -4.41 4.51
C GLN A 211 -6.01 -3.88 3.22
N ALA A 212 -5.91 -4.64 2.13
CA ALA A 212 -6.64 -4.42 0.89
C ALA A 212 -7.62 -5.57 0.67
N ARG A 213 -8.88 -5.26 0.32
CA ARG A 213 -9.91 -6.26 0.05
C ARG A 213 -10.28 -6.31 -1.42
N PHE A 214 -10.50 -7.52 -1.91
CA PHE A 214 -10.93 -7.78 -3.27
C PHE A 214 -12.29 -8.49 -3.23
N GLY A 215 -13.22 -8.03 -4.06
CA GLY A 215 -14.57 -8.57 -4.07
C GLY A 215 -15.29 -8.31 -5.39
N PRO A 216 -16.53 -8.84 -5.55
CA PRO A 216 -17.29 -8.70 -6.79
C PRO A 216 -17.42 -7.23 -7.22
N ALA A 217 -17.63 -7.00 -8.52
CA ALA A 217 -17.84 -5.66 -9.04
C ALA A 217 -18.99 -4.95 -8.29
N GLY A 218 -18.75 -3.71 -7.86
CA GLY A 218 -19.70 -2.96 -7.02
C GLY A 218 -19.61 -3.26 -5.53
N SER A 219 -18.67 -4.10 -5.07
CA SER A 219 -18.35 -4.21 -3.64
C SER A 219 -18.03 -2.84 -3.07
N THR A 220 -18.67 -2.50 -1.96
CA THR A 220 -18.46 -1.24 -1.23
C THR A 220 -17.71 -1.45 0.08
N VAL A 221 -17.18 -2.65 0.32
CA VAL A 221 -16.47 -2.99 1.57
C VAL A 221 -14.97 -2.85 1.33
N PRO A 222 -14.36 -1.70 1.70
CA PRO A 222 -12.92 -1.53 1.57
C PRO A 222 -12.17 -2.41 2.58
N GLY A 223 -10.90 -2.67 2.28
CA GLY A 223 -9.95 -3.07 3.31
C GLY A 223 -9.71 -1.95 4.33
N CYS A 224 -8.85 -2.20 5.29
CA CYS A 224 -8.56 -1.22 6.32
C CYS A 224 -7.37 -0.30 5.97
N ASN A 225 -7.59 1.01 6.09
CA ASN A 225 -6.55 2.03 6.05
C ASN A 225 -6.22 2.52 7.47
N PRO A 226 -5.02 2.22 8.02
CA PRO A 226 -4.65 2.62 9.38
C PRO A 226 -4.50 4.13 9.57
N CYS A 227 -4.44 4.90 8.47
CA CYS A 227 -4.46 6.36 8.52
C CYS A 227 -5.84 6.96 8.80
N LEU A 228 -6.91 6.20 8.57
CA LEU A 228 -8.27 6.62 8.90
C LEU A 228 -8.67 6.15 10.30
N ASN A 229 -8.50 4.86 10.57
CA ASN A 229 -8.89 4.22 11.83
C ASN A 229 -7.98 3.03 12.13
N PRO A 230 -7.85 2.58 13.39
CA PRO A 230 -7.07 1.40 13.72
C PRO A 230 -7.68 0.19 13.04
N CYS A 231 -6.83 -0.62 12.41
CA CYS A 231 -7.23 -1.83 11.72
C CYS A 231 -7.48 -2.97 12.70
N PRO A 232 -8.33 -3.95 12.33
CA PRO A 232 -8.39 -5.21 13.04
C PRO A 232 -6.98 -5.78 13.10
N ALA A 233 -6.50 -6.08 14.31
CA ALA A 233 -5.22 -6.75 14.47
C ALA A 233 -5.22 -8.00 13.58
N PRO A 234 -4.11 -8.32 12.89
CA PRO A 234 -4.00 -9.58 12.19
C PRO A 234 -4.44 -10.70 13.11
N GLY A 235 -5.41 -11.49 12.64
CA GLY A 235 -5.70 -12.75 13.30
C GLY A 235 -4.37 -13.47 13.47
N VAL A 236 -4.10 -14.00 14.66
CA VAL A 236 -2.91 -14.82 14.88
C VAL A 236 -2.90 -15.84 13.73
N PRO A 237 -1.84 -15.90 12.90
CA PRO A 237 -1.77 -16.86 11.81
C PRO A 237 -2.16 -18.21 12.39
N VAL A 238 -3.27 -18.78 11.91
CA VAL A 238 -3.66 -20.11 12.35
C VAL A 238 -2.50 -20.99 11.93
N PRO A 239 -1.84 -21.70 12.86
CA PRO A 239 -0.77 -22.61 12.49
C PRO A 239 -1.28 -23.49 11.34
N PRO A 240 -0.48 -23.76 10.30
CA PRO A 240 -0.91 -24.64 9.23
C PRO A 240 -1.46 -25.92 9.88
N PRO A 241 -2.61 -26.45 9.41
CA PRO A 241 -3.15 -27.65 9.98
C PRO A 241 -2.05 -28.71 10.00
N PRO A 242 -1.90 -29.49 11.08
CA PRO A 242 -0.90 -30.54 11.14
C PRO A 242 -1.03 -31.43 9.89
N PRO A 243 0.08 -31.87 9.29
CA PRO A 243 0.02 -32.73 8.12
C PRO A 243 -0.90 -33.93 8.42
N PRO A 244 -1.70 -34.38 7.44
CA PRO A 244 -2.56 -35.54 7.66
C PRO A 244 -1.71 -36.72 8.15
N PRO A 245 -2.21 -37.53 9.09
CA PRO A 245 -1.48 -38.69 9.56
C PRO A 245 -1.10 -39.59 8.37
N PRO A 246 0.09 -40.20 8.38
CA PRO A 246 0.48 -41.11 7.31
C PRO A 246 -0.58 -42.22 7.17
N PRO A 247 -0.85 -42.72 5.95
CA PRO A 247 -1.73 -43.85 5.74
C PRO A 247 -1.31 -45.03 6.63
N PRO A 248 -2.24 -45.83 7.16
CA PRO A 248 -1.90 -47.08 7.86
C PRO A 248 -0.99 -47.92 6.95
N THR A 249 0.14 -48.39 7.49
CA THR A 249 1.00 -49.33 6.76
C THR A 249 0.20 -50.60 6.51
N VAL A 250 -0.11 -50.90 5.24
CA VAL A 250 -0.72 -52.17 4.87
C VAL A 250 0.30 -53.27 5.16
N PRO A 251 -0.03 -54.29 5.99
CA PRO A 251 0.87 -55.41 6.21
C PRO A 251 1.17 -56.11 4.89
N THR A 252 2.45 -56.20 4.52
CA THR A 252 2.88 -57.04 3.41
C THR A 252 2.60 -58.49 3.79
N ALA A 253 1.68 -59.15 3.10
CA ALA A 253 1.48 -60.59 3.27
C ALA A 253 2.75 -61.32 2.82
N THR A 254 3.41 -62.00 3.76
CA THR A 254 4.50 -62.97 3.52
C THR A 254 3.96 -64.33 3.14
#